data_AF-A0A1V8M4V2-F1
#
_entry.id   AF-A0A1V8M4V2-F1
#
_cell.length_a   1.000
_cell.length_b   1.000
_cell.length_c   1.000
_cell.angle_alpha   90.00
_cell.angle_beta   90.00
_cell.angle_gamma   90.00
#
_symmetry.space_group_name_H-M   'P 1'
#
loop_
_entity.id
_entity.type
_entity.pdbx_description
1 polymer ?
#
loop_
_entity_poly.entity_id
_entity_poly.type
_entity_poly.pdbx_seq_one_letter_code
_entity_poly.pdbx_strand_id
1 'polypeptide(L)'
;MQAYSAIRVVEHYRTRMQIEEGFRDTKSTHYGLDLANEIRIQADRRANLLLIAALVTFALWLIGASLKGSDTERHIWVNTGKNRTPYSVIFLARIACKYVQFDLPADYLELAQTMLKGYFGKLEAV
;
A
#
# COMPACT_ATOMS: atom_id res chain seq x y z
N MET A 1 -22.71 -12.81 -17.78
CA MET A 1 -21.23 -12.85 -17.76
C MET A 1 -20.73 -11.69 -18.60
N GLN A 2 -20.02 -10.74 -18.01
CA GLN A 2 -19.37 -9.64 -18.74
C GLN A 2 -18.22 -10.23 -19.57
N ALA A 3 -18.19 -9.97 -20.88
CA ALA A 3 -17.11 -10.41 -21.74
C ALA A 3 -15.93 -9.44 -21.63
N TYR A 4 -14.83 -9.86 -21.01
CA TYR A 4 -13.59 -9.08 -20.94
C TYR A 4 -12.83 -9.15 -22.27
N SER A 5 -12.30 -8.02 -22.75
CA SER A 5 -11.41 -8.01 -23.91
C SER A 5 -10.07 -8.69 -23.59
N ALA A 6 -9.42 -9.29 -24.59
CA ALA A 6 -8.13 -9.97 -24.41
C ALA A 6 -7.06 -9.06 -23.77
N ILE A 7 -7.05 -7.77 -24.12
CA ILE A 7 -6.14 -6.77 -23.54
C ILE A 7 -6.40 -6.60 -22.04
N ARG A 8 -7.66 -6.51 -21.63
CA ARG A 8 -8.02 -6.38 -20.20
C ARG A 8 -7.62 -7.60 -19.38
N VAL A 9 -7.74 -8.80 -19.95
CA VAL A 9 -7.28 -10.03 -19.29
C VAL A 9 -5.77 -9.97 -19.06
N VAL A 10 -4.99 -9.53 -20.05
CA VAL A 10 -3.54 -9.35 -19.91
C VAL A 10 -3.18 -8.29 -18.86
N GLU A 11 -3.89 -7.16 -18.83
CA GLU A 11 -3.68 -6.11 -17.84
C GLU A 11 -3.99 -6.57 -16.40
N HIS A 12 -5.10 -7.27 -16.19
CA HIS A 12 -5.43 -7.87 -14.90
C HIS A 12 -4.42 -8.94 -14.49
N TYR A 13 -3.98 -9.78 -15.42
CA TYR A 13 -2.99 -10.80 -15.09
C TYR A 13 -1.65 -10.18 -14.68
N ARG A 14 -1.32 -8.99 -15.20
CA ARG A 14 -0.11 -8.25 -14.83
C ARG A 14 -0.09 -7.81 -13.36
N THR A 15 -1.26 -7.61 -12.74
CA THR A 15 -1.33 -7.23 -11.31
C THR A 15 -1.14 -8.41 -10.36
N ARG A 16 -1.23 -9.66 -10.86
CA ARG A 16 -1.05 -10.88 -10.05
C ARG A 16 0.26 -10.89 -9.26
N MET A 17 1.35 -10.38 -9.84
CA MET A 17 2.67 -10.40 -9.21
C MET A 17 2.74 -9.51 -7.96
N GLN A 18 1.85 -8.52 -7.83
CA GLN A 18 1.78 -7.64 -6.66
C GLN A 18 1.43 -8.40 -5.37
N ILE A 19 0.69 -9.51 -5.49
CA ILE A 19 0.35 -10.36 -4.35
C ILE A 19 1.62 -11.02 -3.79
N GLU A 20 2.47 -11.57 -4.67
CA GLU A 20 3.71 -12.22 -4.27
C GLU A 20 4.70 -11.20 -3.68
N GLU A 21 4.83 -10.04 -4.32
CA GLU A 21 5.65 -8.93 -3.81
C GLU A 21 5.18 -8.49 -2.42
N GLY A 22 3.88 -8.35 -2.19
CA GLY A 22 3.33 -8.01 -0.88
C GLY A 22 3.65 -9.06 0.20
N PHE A 23 3.56 -10.35 -0.12
CA PHE A 23 3.95 -11.41 0.81
C PHE A 23 5.46 -11.46 1.06
N ARG A 24 6.28 -11.19 0.04
CA ARG A 24 7.74 -11.12 0.15
C ARG A 24 8.16 -9.96 1.04
N ASP A 25 7.55 -8.80 0.84
CA ASP A 25 7.79 -7.61 1.65
C ASP A 25 7.36 -7.84 3.10
N THR A 26 6.17 -8.40 3.34
CA THR A 26 5.70 -8.69 4.71
C THR A 26 6.67 -9.59 5.48
N LYS A 27 7.29 -10.56 4.80
CA LYS A 27 8.28 -11.49 5.37
C LYS A 27 9.65 -10.86 5.60
N SER A 28 9.97 -9.75 4.93
CA SER A 28 11.29 -9.12 5.04
C SER A 28 11.54 -8.55 6.43
N THR A 29 12.72 -8.80 6.98
CA THR A 29 13.17 -8.26 8.27
C THR A 29 13.42 -6.76 8.20
N HIS A 30 14.15 -6.31 7.17
CA HIS A 30 14.56 -4.90 7.05
C HIS A 30 13.49 -4.01 6.42
N TYR A 31 12.78 -4.55 5.43
CA TYR A 31 11.84 -3.80 4.60
C TYR A 31 10.40 -4.25 4.80
N GLY A 32 10.12 -5.03 5.84
CA GLY A 32 8.81 -5.64 6.05
C GLY A 32 8.31 -5.56 7.48
N LEU A 33 7.60 -6.61 7.88
CA LEU A 33 7.07 -6.81 9.21
C LEU A 33 7.74 -8.01 9.92
N ASP A 34 8.88 -8.46 9.40
CA ASP A 34 9.72 -9.52 9.96
C ASP A 34 9.00 -10.85 10.26
N LEU A 35 7.95 -11.16 9.48
CA LEU A 35 7.13 -12.36 9.71
C LEU A 35 7.86 -13.68 9.44
N ALA A 36 9.10 -13.64 8.91
CA ALA A 36 9.89 -14.81 8.57
C ALA A 36 10.93 -15.21 9.64
N ASN A 37 11.24 -14.34 10.61
CA ASN A 37 12.36 -14.58 11.53
C ASN A 37 12.09 -15.69 12.56
N GLU A 38 10.83 -16.01 12.86
CA GLU A 38 10.50 -16.99 13.89
C GLU A 38 9.96 -18.31 13.27
N ILE A 39 10.85 -19.29 13.10
CA ILE A 39 10.53 -20.63 12.57
C ILE A 39 9.66 -21.46 13.53
N ARG A 40 9.58 -21.09 14.82
CA ARG A 40 8.92 -21.87 15.89
C ARG A 40 7.63 -21.24 16.45
N ILE A 41 6.91 -20.45 15.65
CA ILE A 41 5.61 -19.90 16.06
C ILE A 41 4.49 -20.94 15.84
N GLN A 42 3.63 -21.13 16.84
CA GLN A 42 2.39 -21.92 16.71
C GLN A 42 1.44 -21.33 15.65
N ALA A 43 0.71 -22.19 14.92
CA ALA A 43 -0.16 -21.77 13.82
C ALA A 43 -1.13 -20.63 14.21
N ASP A 44 -1.74 -20.70 15.39
CA ASP A 44 -2.69 -19.68 15.90
C ASP A 44 -2.03 -18.32 16.10
N ARG A 45 -0.83 -18.29 16.71
CA ARG A 45 -0.06 -17.06 16.87
C ARG A 45 0.38 -16.50 15.52
N ARG A 46 0.70 -17.35 14.55
CA ARG A 46 1.04 -16.92 13.19
C ARG A 46 -0.16 -16.31 12.46
N ALA A 47 -1.36 -16.87 12.65
CA ALA A 47 -2.60 -16.30 12.11
C ALA A 47 -2.87 -14.90 12.69
N ASN A 48 -2.70 -14.72 14.01
CA ASN A 48 -2.84 -13.41 14.64
C ASN A 48 -1.81 -12.40 14.13
N LEU A 49 -0.55 -12.80 13.94
CA LEU A 49 0.49 -11.93 13.37
C LEU A 49 0.19 -11.57 11.91
N LEU A 50 -0.37 -12.47 11.11
CA LEU A 50 -0.83 -12.17 9.76
C LEU A 50 -2.00 -11.17 9.75
N LEU A 51 -2.92 -11.29 10.71
CA LEU A 51 -4.01 -10.32 10.88
C LEU A 51 -3.46 -8.95 11.24
N ILE A 52 -2.57 -8.86 12.23
CA ILE A 52 -1.91 -7.61 12.62
C ILE A 52 -1.15 -7.04 11.42
N ALA A 53 -0.42 -7.86 10.68
CA ALA A 53 0.29 -7.44 9.49
C ALA A 53 -0.67 -6.85 8.44
N ALA A 54 -1.79 -7.51 8.17
CA ALA A 54 -2.80 -7.01 7.25
C ALA A 54 -3.38 -5.66 7.71
N LEU A 55 -3.66 -5.50 9.00
CA LEU A 55 -4.15 -4.23 9.57
C LEU A 55 -3.12 -3.11 9.45
N VAL A 56 -1.84 -3.40 9.73
CA VAL A 56 -0.74 -2.45 9.57
C VAL A 56 -0.58 -2.04 8.11
N THR A 57 -0.59 -3.01 7.19
CA THR A 57 -0.54 -2.73 5.74
C THR A 57 -1.72 -1.88 5.29
N PHE A 58 -2.92 -2.16 5.80
CA PHE A 58 -4.12 -1.37 5.50
C PHE A 58 -4.00 0.07 6.03
N ALA A 59 -3.53 0.26 7.26
CA ALA A 59 -3.31 1.58 7.83
C ALA A 59 -2.25 2.38 7.07
N LEU A 60 -1.12 1.75 6.71
CA LEU A 60 -0.09 2.36 5.88
C LEU A 60 -0.62 2.72 4.49
N TRP A 61 -1.49 1.89 3.92
CA TRP A 61 -2.11 2.19 2.64
C TRP A 61 -3.02 3.42 2.72
N LEU A 62 -3.83 3.57 3.77
CA LEU A 62 -4.64 4.78 4.00
C LEU A 62 -3.78 6.04 4.13
N ILE A 63 -2.75 5.99 4.98
CA ILE A 63 -1.82 7.11 5.19
C ILE A 63 -1.12 7.47 3.87
N GLY A 64 -0.58 6.49 3.16
CA GLY A 64 0.10 6.73 1.89
C GLY A 64 -0.84 7.26 0.82
N ALA A 65 -2.09 6.82 0.79
CA ALA A 65 -3.09 7.29 -0.16
C ALA A 65 -3.42 8.76 0.09
N SER A 66 -3.56 9.17 1.36
CA SER A 66 -3.76 10.58 1.73
C SER A 66 -2.55 11.46 1.46
N LEU A 67 -1.33 10.93 1.58
CA LEU A 67 -0.10 11.67 1.28
C LEU A 67 0.12 11.84 -0.23
N LYS A 68 -0.53 11.01 -1.06
CA LYS A 68 -0.36 11.05 -2.50
C LYS A 68 -0.92 12.34 -3.08
N GLY A 69 -0.06 13.15 -3.69
CA GLY A 69 -0.38 14.48 -4.19
C GLY A 69 -0.29 15.59 -3.15
N SER A 70 0.13 15.30 -1.91
CA SER A 70 0.37 16.32 -0.89
C SER A 70 1.78 16.90 -1.00
N ASP A 71 2.01 18.06 -0.38
CA ASP A 71 3.35 18.64 -0.28
C ASP A 71 4.31 17.71 0.48
N THR A 72 3.82 16.89 1.41
CA THR A 72 4.63 15.92 2.15
C THR A 72 5.22 14.84 1.25
N GLU A 73 4.47 14.36 0.24
CA GLU A 73 5.04 13.45 -0.78
C GLU A 73 6.19 14.14 -1.52
N ARG A 74 6.05 15.42 -1.87
CA ARG A 74 7.10 16.20 -2.54
C ARG A 74 8.35 16.37 -1.67
N HIS A 75 8.21 16.45 -0.34
CA HIS A 75 9.35 16.52 0.59
C HIS A 75 10.05 15.17 0.77
N ILE A 76 9.32 14.06 0.71
CA ILE A 76 9.89 12.69 0.75
C ILE A 76 10.56 12.33 -0.60
N TRP A 77 10.13 12.99 -1.67
CA TRP A 77 10.58 12.70 -3.01
C TRP A 77 12.00 13.22 -3.28
N VAL A 78 12.93 12.30 -3.57
CA VAL A 78 14.33 12.63 -3.89
C VAL A 78 14.56 12.85 -5.40
N ASN A 79 13.68 12.36 -6.27
CA ASN A 79 13.93 12.28 -7.73
C ASN A 79 12.99 13.17 -8.56
N THR A 80 13.37 14.40 -8.92
CA THR A 80 12.55 15.39 -9.68
C THR A 80 12.08 14.99 -11.11
N GLY A 81 12.15 13.71 -11.50
CA GLY A 81 11.74 13.22 -12.82
C GLY A 81 10.22 13.22 -13.01
N LYS A 82 9.72 13.97 -14.00
CA LYS A 82 8.30 14.30 -14.24
C LYS A 82 7.32 13.14 -14.47
N ASN A 83 7.76 11.87 -14.57
CA ASN A 83 6.93 10.82 -15.17
C ASN A 83 6.47 9.67 -14.25
N ARG A 84 6.97 9.52 -13.02
CA ARG A 84 6.52 8.44 -12.11
C ARG A 84 6.64 8.83 -10.65
N THR A 85 5.61 8.54 -9.85
CA THR A 85 5.77 8.43 -8.39
C THR A 85 6.78 7.30 -8.12
N PRO A 86 7.97 7.56 -7.57
CA PRO A 86 9.01 6.54 -7.46
C PRO A 86 8.72 5.51 -6.37
N TYR A 87 7.83 5.83 -5.44
CA TYR A 87 7.55 5.02 -4.27
C TYR A 87 6.15 4.43 -4.31
N SER A 88 6.02 3.21 -3.78
CA SER A 88 4.71 2.63 -3.51
C SER A 88 4.02 3.40 -2.38
N VAL A 89 2.69 3.36 -2.37
CA VAL A 89 1.85 4.02 -1.36
C VAL A 89 2.25 3.60 0.06
N ILE A 90 2.50 2.31 0.26
CA ILE A 90 2.91 1.74 1.55
C ILE A 90 4.31 2.22 1.93
N PHE A 91 5.25 2.29 0.99
CA PHE A 91 6.61 2.75 1.26
C PHE A 91 6.64 4.25 1.61
N LEU A 92 5.87 5.06 0.89
CA LEU A 92 5.68 6.49 1.18
C LEU A 92 5.17 6.69 2.61
N ALA A 93 4.13 5.96 2.99
CA ALA A 93 3.56 6.01 4.33
C ALA A 93 4.58 5.62 5.41
N ARG A 94 5.39 4.59 5.16
CA ARG A 94 6.43 4.17 6.11
C ARG A 94 7.51 5.20 6.29
N ILE A 95 7.96 5.86 5.23
CA ILE A 95 8.92 6.97 5.34
C ILE A 95 8.29 8.10 6.14
N ALA A 96 7.05 8.47 5.81
CA ALA A 96 6.33 9.50 6.52
C ALA A 96 6.26 9.18 8.01
N CYS A 97 5.77 8.00 8.41
CA CYS A 97 5.67 7.59 9.82
C CYS A 97 7.02 7.53 10.55
N LYS A 98 8.13 7.28 9.85
CA LYS A 98 9.45 7.08 10.46
C LYS A 98 10.27 8.37 10.54
N TYR A 99 10.17 9.25 9.55
CA TYR A 99 11.10 10.36 9.36
C TYR A 99 10.42 11.73 9.28
N VAL A 100 9.11 11.77 9.03
CA VAL A 100 8.37 13.02 8.95
C VAL A 100 7.50 13.12 10.19
N GLN A 101 7.75 14.10 11.05
CA GLN A 101 6.71 14.52 11.98
C GLN A 101 5.64 15.23 11.15
N PHE A 102 4.57 14.52 10.82
CA PHE A 102 3.38 15.10 10.25
C PHE A 102 2.27 14.96 11.27
N ASP A 103 1.60 16.08 11.58
CA ASP A 103 0.29 15.99 12.21
C ASP A 103 -0.66 15.40 11.18
N LEU A 104 -1.48 14.44 11.57
CA LEU A 104 -2.60 14.01 10.74
C LEU A 104 -3.65 15.14 10.82
N PRO A 105 -3.83 15.96 9.77
CA PRO A 105 -4.92 16.92 9.71
C PRO A 105 -6.24 16.15 9.79
N ALA A 106 -7.26 16.76 10.39
CA ALA A 106 -8.57 16.12 10.60
C ALA A 106 -9.18 15.58 9.29
N ASP A 107 -8.88 16.23 8.17
CA ASP A 107 -9.49 15.95 6.87
C ASP A 107 -8.79 14.80 6.09
N TYR A 108 -7.74 14.18 6.65
CA TYR A 108 -7.00 13.11 5.95
C TYR A 108 -7.82 11.83 5.74
N LEU A 109 -8.71 11.52 6.67
CA LEU A 109 -9.65 10.40 6.51
C LEU A 109 -10.62 10.68 5.36
N GLU A 110 -11.08 11.92 5.21
CA GLU A 110 -11.98 12.31 4.11
C GLU A 110 -11.25 12.30 2.76
N LEU A 111 -9.99 12.76 2.70
CA LEU A 111 -9.15 12.67 1.51
C LEU A 111 -8.89 11.22 1.11
N ALA A 112 -8.50 10.37 2.06
CA ALA A 112 -8.32 8.93 1.84
C ALA A 112 -9.62 8.28 1.36
N GLN A 113 -10.76 8.61 1.98
CA GLN A 113 -12.07 8.11 1.59
C GLN A 113 -12.48 8.58 0.19
N THR A 114 -12.19 9.82 -0.18
CA THR A 114 -12.46 10.37 -1.52
C THR A 114 -11.62 9.66 -2.58
N MET A 115 -10.32 9.46 -2.31
CA MET A 115 -9.45 8.67 -3.19
C MET A 115 -9.91 7.22 -3.31
N LEU A 116 -10.32 6.59 -2.21
CA LEU A 116 -10.87 5.24 -2.16
C LEU A 116 -12.14 5.11 -3.01
N LYS A 117 -13.11 6.02 -2.83
CA LYS A 117 -14.33 6.07 -3.64
C LYS A 117 -14.01 6.26 -5.13
N GLY A 118 -13.04 7.12 -5.45
CA GLY A 118 -12.57 7.30 -6.82
C GLY A 118 -11.87 6.06 -7.39
N TYR A 119 -11.14 5.32 -6.57
CA TYR A 119 -10.48 4.07 -6.95
C TYR A 119 -11.51 2.96 -7.21
N PHE A 120 -12.44 2.74 -6.28
CA PHE A 120 -13.48 1.73 -6.44
C PHE A 120 -14.48 2.09 -7.53
N GLY A 121 -14.84 3.36 -7.70
CA GLY A 121 -15.69 3.80 -8.80
C GLY A 121 -15.07 3.55 -10.18
N LYS A 122 -13.74 3.69 -10.31
CA LYS A 122 -13.01 3.27 -11.52
C LYS A 122 -12.96 1.77 -11.70
N LEU A 123 -13.03 1.00 -10.61
CA LEU A 123 -12.99 -0.46 -10.63
C LEU A 123 -14.37 -1.06 -10.95
N GLU A 124 -15.45 -0.40 -10.55
CA GLU A 124 -16.85 -0.79 -10.80
C GLU A 124 -17.38 -0.28 -12.15
N ALA A 125 -16.86 0.84 -12.67
CA ALA A 125 -17.15 1.34 -14.01
C ALA A 125 -16.46 0.52 -15.13
N VAL A 126 -15.82 -0.61 -14.77
CA VAL A 126 -14.99 -1.48 -15.62
C VAL A 126 -15.68 -2.81 -15.81
#